data_AF-A0A7W1NBX1-F1
#
_entry.id   AF-A0A7W1NBX1-F1
#
_cell.length_a   1.000
_cell.length_b   1.000
_cell.length_c   1.000
_cell.angle_alpha   90.00
_cell.angle_beta   90.00
_cell.angle_gamma   90.00
#
_symmetry.space_group_name_H-M   'P 1'
#
loop_
_entity.id
_entity.type
_entity.pdbx_description
1 polymer ?
#
loop_
_entity_poly.entity_id
_entity_poly.type
_entity_poly.pdbx_seq_one_letter_code
_entity_poly.pdbx_strand_id
1 'polypeptide(L)'
;MRQANATIARDVSDVAILWRLFLYGWKFRARLGLVLGATLVLAALAAIQAIAINDVLGIFTARDPKSGATGGMLPQIHLPWTADGPPLERLQAIALWLVALAPLSAVIAYVAWTSSQWLANRCSLDLRADFVAHLVRLELAFHGGIAKGDLLMRMTSDLGAMQGLFQNLFGKVLQRPAEAIGLVTALFLIDWRLATVVFLVLLPIGALLVRLLGRVRKRSRKARERMAENVGTLEQIASGIRVIKSMGSSEAERARYDGANRKLFKANMKLARTRGQSDAVTHGATFALLGGSLALIALALKHEYADTNTLMSFLVGFGRIVSLLRTGTKAYTEIQETMPAAERAFAVLDRPSALSDKTGAIACP
;
A
#
# COMPACT_ATOMS: atom_id res chain seq x y z
N MET A 1 -26.74 -18.63 20.44
CA MET A 1 -25.46 -17.93 20.19
C MET A 1 -25.07 -17.76 18.71
N ARG A 2 -25.49 -18.62 17.75
CA ARG A 2 -25.18 -18.44 16.32
C ARG A 2 -26.07 -17.45 15.54
N GLN A 3 -27.26 -17.12 16.04
CA GLN A 3 -28.23 -16.28 15.32
C GLN A 3 -28.15 -14.77 15.65
N ALA A 4 -27.48 -14.35 16.72
CA ALA A 4 -27.37 -12.94 17.10
C ALA A 4 -26.17 -12.21 16.44
N ASN A 5 -25.19 -12.95 15.89
CA ASN A 5 -24.03 -12.36 15.19
C ASN A 5 -24.21 -12.29 13.66
N ALA A 6 -25.35 -12.73 13.13
CA ALA A 6 -25.58 -12.82 11.69
C ALA A 6 -26.11 -11.51 11.04
N THR A 7 -26.49 -10.50 11.83
CA THR A 7 -27.20 -9.31 11.34
C THR A 7 -26.39 -8.02 11.25
N ILE A 8 -25.07 -8.02 11.52
CA ILE A 8 -24.24 -6.79 11.48
C ILE A 8 -23.16 -6.81 10.38
N ALA A 9 -22.98 -7.90 9.63
CA ALA A 9 -22.10 -7.91 8.47
C ALA A 9 -22.82 -7.32 7.24
N ARG A 10 -23.07 -6.01 7.23
CA ARG A 10 -23.15 -5.30 5.94
C ARG A 10 -21.79 -5.53 5.28
N ASP A 11 -21.79 -6.01 4.04
CA ASP A 11 -20.59 -6.17 3.21
C ASP A 11 -20.08 -4.75 2.87
N VAL A 12 -19.50 -4.07 3.87
CA VAL A 12 -18.94 -2.74 3.71
C VAL A 12 -17.72 -2.92 2.83
N SER A 13 -17.76 -2.38 1.61
CA SER A 13 -16.61 -2.47 0.71
C SER A 13 -15.35 -1.95 1.41
N ASP A 14 -14.21 -2.63 1.24
CA ASP A 14 -12.90 -2.21 1.77
C ASP A 14 -12.63 -0.72 1.51
N VAL A 15 -13.09 -0.22 0.35
CA VAL A 15 -12.99 1.17 -0.08
C VAL A 15 -13.78 2.10 0.84
N ALA A 16 -14.99 1.73 1.25
CA ALA A 16 -15.79 2.51 2.18
C ALA A 16 -15.14 2.60 3.57
N ILE A 17 -14.50 1.52 4.06
CA ILE A 17 -13.74 1.56 5.31
C ILE A 17 -12.54 2.51 5.19
N LEU A 18 -11.76 2.39 4.11
CA LEU A 18 -10.63 3.29 3.86
C LEU A 18 -11.07 4.75 3.70
N TRP A 19 -12.21 4.99 3.05
CA TRP A 19 -12.78 6.32 2.92
C TRP A 19 -13.19 6.92 4.26
N ARG A 20 -13.80 6.12 5.14
CA ARG A 20 -14.12 6.54 6.52
C ARG A 20 -12.87 6.87 7.33
N LEU A 21 -11.82 6.06 7.23
CA LEU A 21 -10.54 6.34 7.88
C LEU A 21 -9.92 7.64 7.33
N PHE A 22 -10.00 7.87 6.03
CA PHE A 22 -9.55 9.11 5.41
C PHE A 22 -10.34 10.33 5.93
N LEU A 23 -11.67 10.24 5.99
CA LEU A 23 -12.53 11.28 6.55
C LEU A 23 -12.24 11.57 8.03
N TYR A 24 -11.84 10.55 8.79
CA TYR A 24 -11.40 10.74 10.17
C TYR A 24 -10.17 11.66 10.25
N GLY A 25 -9.22 11.48 9.32
CA GLY A 25 -8.06 12.36 9.18
C GLY A 25 -8.36 13.73 8.58
N TRP A 26 -9.51 13.90 7.90
CA TRP A 26 -9.93 15.17 7.30
C TRP A 26 -10.14 16.27 8.34
N LYS A 27 -10.47 15.91 9.59
CA LYS A 27 -10.48 16.83 10.74
C LYS A 27 -9.16 17.62 10.85
N PHE A 28 -8.05 17.04 10.41
CA PHE A 28 -6.71 17.62 10.42
C PHE A 28 -6.24 18.04 9.02
N ARG A 29 -7.14 18.63 8.20
CA ARG A 29 -6.87 19.06 6.82
C ARG A 29 -5.58 19.86 6.61
N ALA A 30 -5.15 20.67 7.58
CA ALA A 30 -3.91 21.43 7.49
C ALA A 30 -2.67 20.52 7.44
N ARG A 31 -2.61 19.51 8.31
CA ARG A 31 -1.52 18.52 8.34
C ARG A 31 -1.61 17.56 7.16
N LEU A 32 -2.82 17.19 6.75
CA LEU A 32 -3.04 16.41 5.52
C LEU A 32 -2.52 17.17 4.29
N GLY A 33 -2.85 18.46 4.18
CA GLY A 33 -2.36 19.35 3.12
C GLY A 33 -0.84 19.46 3.13
N LEU A 34 -0.22 19.55 4.31
CA LEU A 34 1.24 19.54 4.45
C LEU A 34 1.84 18.20 3.99
N VAL A 35 1.26 17.06 4.34
CA VAL A 35 1.71 15.73 3.86
C VAL A 35 1.64 15.67 2.34
N LEU A 36 0.51 16.06 1.74
CA LEU A 36 0.33 16.07 0.29
C LEU A 36 1.30 17.04 -0.39
N GLY A 37 1.46 18.25 0.14
CA GLY A 37 2.40 19.24 -0.38
C GLY A 37 3.84 18.74 -0.33
N ALA A 38 4.28 18.21 0.81
CA ALA A 38 5.63 17.66 0.95
C ALA A 38 5.85 16.46 0.00
N THR A 39 4.83 15.62 -0.17
CA THR A 39 4.86 14.50 -1.12
C THR A 39 5.00 14.98 -2.57
N LEU A 40 4.26 16.02 -2.97
CA LEU A 40 4.37 16.60 -4.30
C LEU A 40 5.77 17.18 -4.56
N VAL A 41 6.37 17.82 -3.55
CA VAL A 41 7.75 18.30 -3.70
C VAL A 41 8.74 17.14 -3.78
N LEU A 42 8.56 16.06 -3.02
CA LEU A 42 9.40 14.85 -3.16
C LEU A 42 9.25 14.20 -4.54
N ALA A 43 8.04 14.16 -5.08
CA ALA A 43 7.79 13.68 -6.43
C ALA A 43 8.48 14.56 -7.49
N ALA A 44 8.47 15.88 -7.32
CA ALA A 44 9.20 16.81 -8.17
C ALA A 44 10.72 16.63 -8.05
N LEU A 45 11.25 16.45 -6.84
CA LEU A 45 12.67 16.15 -6.62
C LEU A 45 13.09 14.82 -7.25
N ALA A 46 12.23 13.80 -7.18
CA ALA A 46 12.47 12.52 -7.84
C ALA A 46 12.50 12.66 -9.37
N ALA A 47 11.62 13.49 -9.94
CA ALA A 47 11.64 13.85 -11.36
C ALA A 47 12.93 14.59 -11.75
N ILE A 48 13.35 15.57 -10.95
CA ILE A 48 14.61 16.31 -11.13
C ILE A 48 15.81 15.35 -11.11
N GLN A 49 15.86 14.40 -10.18
CA GLN A 49 16.92 13.40 -10.14
C GLN A 49 16.96 12.53 -11.42
N ALA A 50 15.79 12.14 -11.95
CA ALA A 50 15.74 11.35 -13.17
C ALA A 50 16.30 12.13 -14.37
N ILE A 51 16.00 13.43 -14.46
CA ILE A 51 16.54 14.32 -15.49
C ILE A 51 18.04 14.56 -15.29
N ALA A 52 18.49 14.78 -14.06
CA ALA A 52 19.91 14.98 -13.76
C ALA A 52 20.76 13.74 -14.13
N ILE A 53 20.24 12.53 -13.86
CA ILE A 53 20.90 11.28 -14.27
C ILE A 53 21.04 11.23 -15.80
N ASN A 54 20.00 11.63 -16.53
CA ASN A 54 20.06 11.77 -17.98
C ASN A 54 21.15 12.76 -18.41
N ASP A 55 21.20 13.95 -17.84
CA ASP A 55 22.19 14.94 -18.29
C ASP A 55 23.64 14.48 -18.02
N VAL A 56 23.88 13.80 -16.89
CA VAL A 56 25.18 13.19 -16.58
C VAL A 56 25.58 12.15 -17.63
N LEU A 57 24.66 11.26 -18.01
CA LEU A 57 24.90 10.23 -19.02
C LEU A 57 25.14 10.83 -20.42
N GLY A 58 24.50 11.96 -20.73
CA GLY A 58 24.75 12.73 -21.95
C GLY A 58 26.17 13.29 -22.05
N ILE A 59 26.75 13.71 -20.92
CA ILE A 59 28.13 14.22 -20.89
C ILE A 59 29.14 13.12 -21.23
N PHE A 60 28.96 11.91 -20.69
CA PHE A 60 29.86 10.78 -20.94
C PHE A 60 29.78 10.21 -22.36
N THR A 61 28.67 10.42 -23.06
CA THR A 61 28.45 9.93 -24.42
C THR A 61 28.87 10.92 -25.51
N ALA A 62 29.46 12.07 -25.12
CA ALA A 62 30.11 13.05 -25.99
C ALA A 62 29.25 13.57 -27.15
N ARG A 63 27.96 13.80 -26.94
CA ARG A 63 27.05 14.41 -27.93
C ARG A 63 26.56 15.79 -27.48
N ASP A 64 26.46 16.69 -28.46
CA ASP A 64 25.95 18.05 -28.30
C ASP A 64 24.52 18.02 -27.70
N PRO A 65 24.22 18.78 -26.63
CA PRO A 65 22.88 18.85 -26.04
C PRO A 65 21.78 19.32 -27.00
N LYS A 66 22.15 19.80 -28.20
CA LYS A 66 21.27 20.32 -29.25
C LYS A 66 21.12 19.38 -30.46
N SER A 67 21.68 18.17 -30.47
CA SER A 67 21.44 17.24 -31.60
C SER A 67 20.00 16.75 -31.56
N GLY A 68 19.17 17.28 -32.47
CA GLY A 68 17.71 17.13 -32.54
C GLY A 68 17.18 15.72 -32.86
N ALA A 69 17.72 14.68 -32.24
CA ALA A 69 17.18 13.33 -32.28
C ALA A 69 16.19 13.04 -31.12
N THR A 70 16.18 13.86 -30.06
CA THR A 70 15.24 13.68 -28.95
C THR A 70 13.89 14.29 -29.29
N GLY A 71 12.86 13.46 -29.43
CA GLY A 71 11.46 13.91 -29.48
C GLY A 71 10.93 14.37 -28.12
N GLY A 72 11.79 14.53 -27.11
CA GLY A 72 11.49 14.93 -25.74
C GLY A 72 11.21 16.43 -25.61
N MET A 73 10.44 16.80 -24.60
CA MET A 73 10.11 18.19 -24.29
C MET A 73 11.21 18.91 -23.49
N LEU A 74 12.23 18.17 -23.02
CA LEU A 74 13.34 18.67 -22.20
C LEU A 74 14.15 19.83 -22.80
N PRO A 75 14.43 19.91 -24.12
CA PRO A 75 15.23 21.02 -24.68
C PRO A 75 14.61 22.42 -24.48
N GLN A 76 13.35 22.50 -24.04
CA GLN A 76 12.65 23.77 -23.76
C GLN A 76 12.72 24.20 -22.29
N ILE A 77 13.20 23.34 -21.39
CA ILE A 77 13.30 23.63 -19.95
C ILE A 77 14.76 23.92 -19.61
N HIS A 78 15.09 25.21 -19.45
CA HIS A 78 16.41 25.63 -18.98
C HIS A 78 16.53 25.29 -17.48
N LEU A 79 17.19 24.18 -17.18
CA LEU A 79 17.48 23.81 -15.79
C LEU A 79 18.74 24.57 -15.32
N PRO A 80 18.88 24.85 -14.03
CA PRO A 80 19.99 25.66 -13.53
C PRO A 80 21.39 25.11 -13.81
N TRP A 81 21.50 23.82 -14.17
CA TRP A 81 22.74 23.13 -14.51
C TRP A 81 22.92 22.84 -16.00
N THR A 82 21.99 23.25 -16.88
CA THR A 82 22.07 23.04 -18.33
C THR A 82 22.86 24.14 -19.06
N ALA A 83 23.78 24.82 -18.37
CA ALA A 83 24.63 25.82 -18.98
C ALA A 83 25.61 25.19 -19.98
N ASP A 84 25.83 25.88 -21.11
CA ASP A 84 26.83 25.51 -22.10
C ASP A 84 28.24 25.66 -21.49
N GLY A 85 29.03 24.59 -21.49
CA GLY A 85 30.37 24.55 -20.87
C GLY A 85 31.06 23.19 -21.03
N PRO A 86 32.37 23.08 -20.72
CA PRO A 86 33.11 21.84 -20.81
C PRO A 86 32.51 20.72 -19.92
N PRO A 87 32.69 19.43 -20.28
CA PRO A 87 32.14 18.28 -19.55
C PRO A 87 32.34 18.32 -18.03
N LEU A 88 33.53 18.74 -17.58
CA LEU A 88 33.88 18.80 -16.16
C LEU A 88 33.06 19.86 -15.41
N GLU A 89 32.89 21.05 -15.99
CA GLU A 89 32.12 22.14 -15.36
C GLU A 89 30.63 21.78 -15.27
N ARG A 90 30.09 21.12 -16.30
CA ARG A 90 28.70 20.61 -16.27
C ARG A 90 28.50 19.55 -15.18
N LEU A 91 29.44 18.61 -15.03
CA LEU A 91 29.39 17.63 -13.94
C LEU A 91 29.48 18.28 -12.56
N GLN A 92 30.37 19.26 -12.39
CA GLN A 92 30.49 20.02 -11.15
C GLN A 92 29.22 20.80 -10.83
N ALA A 93 28.59 21.43 -11.82
CA ALA A 93 27.32 22.13 -11.66
C ALA A 93 26.20 21.19 -11.23
N ILE A 94 26.04 20.04 -11.91
CA ILE A 94 25.05 19.02 -11.53
C ILE A 94 25.31 18.51 -10.11
N ALA A 95 26.56 18.19 -9.77
CA ALA A 95 26.94 17.72 -8.45
C ALA A 95 26.61 18.76 -7.37
N LEU A 96 26.97 20.03 -7.58
CA LEU A 96 26.71 21.12 -6.63
C LEU A 96 25.22 21.36 -6.45
N TRP A 97 24.42 21.29 -7.53
CA TRP A 97 22.96 21.38 -7.46
C TRP A 97 22.34 20.22 -6.69
N LEU A 98 22.78 18.97 -6.93
CA LEU A 98 22.27 17.80 -6.19
C LEU A 98 22.65 17.87 -4.71
N VAL A 99 23.87 18.31 -4.37
CA VAL A 99 24.30 18.52 -2.99
C VAL A 99 23.52 19.67 -2.33
N ALA A 100 23.26 20.76 -3.04
CA ALA A 100 22.45 21.87 -2.53
C ALA A 100 20.98 21.48 -2.29
N LEU A 101 20.42 20.60 -3.12
CA LEU A 101 19.06 20.08 -2.96
C LEU A 101 18.95 18.98 -1.90
N ALA A 102 20.06 18.32 -1.53
CA ALA A 102 20.07 17.26 -0.53
C ALA A 102 19.46 17.68 0.84
N PRO A 103 19.88 18.78 1.49
CA PRO A 103 19.28 19.22 2.76
C PRO A 103 17.81 19.57 2.61
N LEU A 104 17.41 20.21 1.51
CA LEU A 104 16.01 20.50 1.23
C LEU A 104 15.20 19.19 1.13
N SER A 105 15.69 18.21 0.38
CA SER A 105 15.05 16.89 0.26
C SER A 105 14.90 16.20 1.61
N ALA A 106 15.92 16.29 2.47
CA ALA A 106 15.93 15.67 3.80
C ALA A 106 14.91 16.32 4.73
N VAL A 107 14.83 17.65 4.73
CA VAL A 107 13.83 18.41 5.50
C VAL A 107 12.43 18.06 5.03
N ILE A 108 12.18 18.03 3.73
CA ILE A 108 10.86 17.71 3.18
C ILE A 108 10.46 16.26 3.48
N ALA A 109 11.39 15.31 3.34
CA ALA A 109 11.17 13.92 3.70
C ALA A 109 10.85 13.76 5.20
N TYR A 110 11.59 14.47 6.06
CA TYR A 110 11.33 14.51 7.50
C TYR A 110 9.93 15.07 7.80
N VAL A 111 9.57 16.20 7.18
CA VAL A 111 8.27 16.86 7.36
C VAL A 111 7.12 15.97 6.87
N ALA A 112 7.28 15.32 5.71
CA ALA A 112 6.30 14.37 5.16
C ALA A 112 6.12 13.17 6.10
N TRP A 113 7.22 12.57 6.56
CA TRP A 113 7.20 11.41 7.45
C TRP A 113 6.57 11.74 8.80
N THR A 114 7.10 12.75 9.49
CA THR A 114 6.64 13.15 10.83
C THR A 114 5.18 13.61 10.80
N SER A 115 4.75 14.35 9.78
CA SER A 115 3.34 14.78 9.68
C SER A 115 2.40 13.62 9.37
N SER A 116 2.83 12.65 8.56
CA SER A 116 2.06 11.42 8.31
C SER A 116 1.92 10.58 9.58
N GLN A 117 3.00 10.43 10.35
CA GLN A 117 2.98 9.70 11.63
C GLN A 117 2.18 10.44 12.70
N TRP A 118 2.30 11.77 12.77
CA TRP A 118 1.49 12.59 13.66
C TRP A 118 -0.01 12.41 13.34
N LEU A 119 -0.38 12.47 12.06
CA LEU A 119 -1.77 12.29 11.63
C LEU A 119 -2.29 10.89 11.99
N ALA A 120 -1.51 9.85 11.75
CA ALA A 120 -1.87 8.48 12.10
C ALA A 120 -2.05 8.29 13.61
N ASN A 121 -1.12 8.80 14.41
CA ASN A 121 -1.18 8.70 15.87
C ASN A 121 -2.33 9.53 16.45
N ARG A 122 -2.59 10.73 15.90
CA ARG A 122 -3.70 11.58 16.35
C ARG A 122 -5.05 10.97 16.01
N CYS A 123 -5.22 10.43 14.79
CA CYS A 123 -6.44 9.71 14.42
C CYS A 123 -6.65 8.48 15.32
N SER A 124 -5.57 7.75 15.64
CA SER A 124 -5.63 6.59 16.53
C SER A 124 -5.97 6.98 17.98
N LEU A 125 -5.46 8.11 18.47
CA LEU A 125 -5.82 8.67 19.77
C LEU A 125 -7.31 9.01 19.85
N ASP A 126 -7.80 9.79 18.88
CA ASP A 126 -9.20 10.19 18.84
C ASP A 126 -10.12 8.97 18.64
N LEU A 127 -9.70 7.98 17.84
CA LEU A 127 -10.45 6.74 17.65
C LEU A 127 -10.56 5.92 18.95
N ARG A 128 -9.48 5.82 19.74
CA ARG A 128 -9.52 5.16 21.05
C ARG A 128 -10.43 5.90 22.03
N ALA A 129 -10.38 7.24 22.03
CA ALA A 129 -11.26 8.05 22.85
C ALA A 129 -12.73 7.86 22.47
N ASP A 130 -13.06 7.94 21.18
CA ASP A 130 -14.42 7.75 20.67
C ASP A 130 -14.92 6.33 20.93
N PHE A 131 -14.04 5.31 20.80
CA PHE A 131 -14.38 3.92 21.12
C PHE A 131 -14.75 3.73 22.58
N VAL A 132 -13.95 4.28 23.52
CA VAL A 132 -14.25 4.18 24.95
C VAL A 132 -15.50 5.00 25.31
N ALA A 133 -15.63 6.21 24.78
CA ALA A 133 -16.80 7.06 25.01
C ALA A 133 -18.09 6.39 24.52
N HIS A 134 -18.04 5.72 23.36
CA HIS A 134 -19.16 4.94 22.86
C HIS A 134 -19.42 3.68 23.69
N LEU A 135 -18.37 2.95 24.06
CA LEU A 135 -18.47 1.73 24.86
C LEU A 135 -19.15 1.96 26.22
N VAL A 136 -18.87 3.08 26.89
CA VAL A 136 -19.49 3.43 28.18
C VAL A 136 -20.96 3.85 28.03
N ARG A 137 -21.39 4.28 26.84
CA ARG A 137 -22.78 4.70 26.54
C ARG A 137 -23.68 3.56 26.08
N LEU A 138 -23.13 2.37 25.83
CA LEU A 138 -23.91 1.22 25.38
C LEU A 138 -24.73 0.62 26.53
N GLU A 139 -25.87 0.01 26.19
CA GLU A 139 -26.76 -0.59 27.17
C GLU A 139 -26.10 -1.77 27.94
N LEU A 140 -26.52 -2.02 29.19
CA LEU A 140 -26.01 -3.17 29.96
C LEU A 140 -26.22 -4.51 29.25
N ALA A 141 -27.27 -4.65 28.42
CA ALA A 141 -27.51 -5.87 27.64
C ALA A 141 -26.39 -6.14 26.62
N PHE A 142 -25.73 -5.11 26.08
CA PHE A 142 -24.54 -5.26 25.26
C PHE A 142 -23.39 -5.87 26.08
N HIS A 143 -23.15 -5.34 27.28
CA HIS A 143 -22.09 -5.81 28.18
C HIS A 143 -22.34 -7.23 28.71
N GLY A 144 -23.61 -7.62 28.90
CA GLY A 144 -23.98 -8.99 29.27
C GLY A 144 -23.82 -10.00 28.12
N GLY A 145 -23.81 -9.54 26.87
CA GLY A 145 -23.73 -10.38 25.68
C GLY A 145 -22.33 -10.68 25.14
N ILE A 146 -21.29 -9.99 25.64
CA ILE A 146 -19.91 -10.10 25.14
C ILE A 146 -18.95 -10.48 26.28
N ALA A 147 -18.07 -11.44 26.03
CA ALA A 147 -17.03 -11.81 26.98
C ALA A 147 -16.05 -10.63 27.21
N LYS A 148 -15.73 -10.35 28.48
CA LYS A 148 -14.81 -9.25 28.86
C LYS A 148 -13.47 -9.30 28.09
N GLY A 149 -12.93 -10.50 27.85
CA GLY A 149 -11.71 -10.70 27.06
C GLY A 149 -11.84 -10.29 25.58
N ASP A 150 -13.01 -10.46 24.96
CA ASP A 150 -13.25 -10.05 23.56
C ASP A 150 -13.25 -8.52 23.45
N LEU A 151 -13.84 -7.81 24.42
CA LEU A 151 -13.80 -6.34 24.49
C LEU A 151 -12.36 -5.82 24.64
N LEU A 152 -11.55 -6.44 25.48
CA LEU A 152 -10.13 -6.08 25.64
C LEU A 152 -9.33 -6.32 24.36
N MET A 153 -9.57 -7.43 23.66
CA MET A 153 -8.93 -7.72 22.37
C MET A 153 -9.32 -6.70 21.29
N ARG A 154 -10.59 -6.28 21.24
CA ARG A 154 -11.05 -5.21 20.33
C ARG A 154 -10.36 -3.88 20.65
N MET A 155 -10.27 -3.52 21.92
CA MET A 155 -9.65 -2.25 22.33
C MET A 155 -8.13 -2.22 22.10
N THR A 156 -7.45 -3.37 22.20
CA THR A 156 -5.99 -3.43 22.08
C THR A 156 -5.55 -3.84 20.68
N SER A 157 -5.90 -5.05 20.26
CA SER A 157 -5.47 -5.63 18.98
C SER A 157 -6.16 -4.97 17.80
N ASP A 158 -7.50 -4.80 17.83
CA ASP A 158 -8.21 -4.27 16.66
C ASP A 158 -7.92 -2.76 16.46
N LEU A 159 -7.94 -1.96 17.53
CA LEU A 159 -7.54 -0.55 17.44
C LEU A 159 -6.05 -0.36 17.13
N GLY A 160 -5.18 -1.28 17.57
CA GLY A 160 -3.78 -1.33 17.15
C GLY A 160 -3.62 -1.59 15.65
N ALA A 161 -4.38 -2.52 15.09
CA ALA A 161 -4.40 -2.76 13.66
C ALA A 161 -4.92 -1.54 12.87
N MET A 162 -5.92 -0.82 13.41
CA MET A 162 -6.39 0.43 12.81
C MET A 162 -5.33 1.54 12.81
N GLN A 163 -4.47 1.60 13.83
CA GLN A 163 -3.30 2.49 13.83
C GLN A 163 -2.37 2.17 12.65
N GLY A 164 -2.10 0.88 12.41
CA GLY A 164 -1.33 0.43 11.23
C GLY A 164 -1.99 0.82 9.90
N LEU A 165 -3.32 0.76 9.81
CA LEU A 165 -4.06 1.24 8.64
C LEU A 165 -3.88 2.74 8.42
N PHE A 166 -3.97 3.57 9.47
CA PHE A 166 -3.72 5.01 9.35
C PHE A 166 -2.28 5.30 8.90
N GLN A 167 -1.29 4.59 9.46
CA GLN A 167 0.11 4.73 9.05
C GLN A 167 0.31 4.39 7.57
N ASN A 168 -0.31 3.31 7.09
CA ASN A 168 -0.25 2.94 5.68
C ASN A 168 -1.00 3.91 4.77
N LEU A 169 -2.18 4.39 5.19
CA LEU A 169 -2.97 5.35 4.44
C LEU A 169 -2.20 6.66 4.23
N PHE A 170 -1.73 7.28 5.31
CA PHE A 170 -1.07 8.57 5.25
C PHE A 170 0.39 8.50 4.81
N GLY A 171 1.11 7.40 5.10
CA GLY A 171 2.53 7.24 4.79
C GLY A 171 2.85 6.52 3.48
N LYS A 172 1.94 5.68 2.94
CA LYS A 172 2.20 4.92 1.70
C LYS A 172 1.14 5.18 0.63
N VAL A 173 -0.14 5.05 0.95
CA VAL A 173 -1.23 5.13 -0.06
C VAL A 173 -1.30 6.52 -0.69
N LEU A 174 -1.11 7.58 0.08
CA LEU A 174 -1.06 8.94 -0.46
C LEU A 174 0.27 9.25 -1.18
N GLN A 175 1.38 8.71 -0.68
CA GLN A 175 2.72 9.10 -1.14
C GLN A 175 3.15 8.37 -2.42
N ARG A 176 2.96 7.06 -2.48
CA ARG A 176 3.49 6.22 -3.58
C ARG A 176 2.89 6.55 -4.95
N PRO A 177 1.59 6.84 -5.09
CA PRO A 177 1.04 7.26 -6.37
C PRO A 177 1.61 8.60 -6.84
N ALA A 178 1.84 9.56 -5.93
CA ALA A 178 2.41 10.85 -6.28
C ALA A 178 3.87 10.71 -6.75
N GLU A 179 4.69 9.92 -6.04
CA GLU A 179 6.04 9.58 -6.49
C GLU A 179 6.03 8.87 -7.86
N ALA A 180 5.08 7.95 -8.08
CA ALA A 180 4.93 7.25 -9.34
C ALA A 180 4.58 8.20 -10.48
N ILE A 181 3.60 9.09 -10.26
CA ILE A 181 3.20 10.11 -11.22
C ILE A 181 4.38 11.03 -11.54
N GLY A 182 5.14 11.49 -10.54
CA GLY A 182 6.32 12.33 -10.76
C GLY A 182 7.36 11.65 -11.66
N LEU A 183 7.65 10.38 -11.40
CA LEU A 183 8.59 9.59 -12.21
C LEU A 183 8.07 9.31 -13.63
N VAL A 184 6.78 8.96 -13.76
CA VAL A 184 6.13 8.75 -15.06
C VAL A 184 6.21 10.04 -15.88
N THR A 185 5.81 11.17 -15.31
CA THR A 185 5.88 12.48 -15.96
C THR A 185 7.31 12.80 -16.40
N ALA A 186 8.32 12.55 -15.54
CA ALA A 186 9.72 12.76 -15.91
C ALA A 186 10.13 11.93 -17.14
N LEU A 187 9.75 10.65 -17.20
CA LEU A 187 10.06 9.79 -18.35
C LEU A 187 9.35 10.25 -19.64
N PHE A 188 8.11 10.71 -19.54
CA PHE A 188 7.39 11.29 -20.68
C PHE A 188 8.02 12.59 -21.17
N LEU A 189 8.55 13.43 -20.25
CA LEU A 189 9.29 14.64 -20.61
C LEU A 189 10.62 14.31 -21.30
N ILE A 190 11.32 13.26 -20.84
CA ILE A 190 12.57 12.77 -21.43
C ILE A 190 12.33 12.30 -22.87
N ASP A 191 11.41 11.36 -23.09
CA ASP A 191 11.01 10.93 -24.42
C ASP A 191 9.62 10.25 -24.40
N TRP A 192 8.62 10.94 -24.95
CA TRP A 192 7.24 10.44 -24.93
C TRP A 192 7.02 9.20 -25.83
N ARG A 193 7.82 9.01 -26.89
CA ARG A 193 7.67 7.88 -27.82
C ARG A 193 8.14 6.61 -27.13
N LEU A 194 9.33 6.65 -26.54
CA LEU A 194 9.87 5.54 -25.76
C LEU A 194 9.01 5.25 -24.54
N ALA A 195 8.60 6.29 -23.80
CA ALA A 195 7.68 6.12 -22.67
C ALA A 195 6.39 5.41 -23.09
N THR A 196 5.78 5.78 -24.22
CA THR A 196 4.53 5.16 -24.68
C THR A 196 4.70 3.67 -24.99
N VAL A 197 5.73 3.29 -25.76
CA VAL A 197 6.01 1.88 -26.11
C VAL A 197 6.25 1.06 -24.85
N VAL A 198 7.01 1.61 -23.92
CA VAL A 198 7.29 1.01 -22.63
C VAL A 198 6.03 0.80 -21.79
N PHE A 199 5.19 1.83 -21.66
CA PHE A 199 3.96 1.74 -20.89
C PHE A 199 2.97 0.77 -21.53
N LEU A 200 2.99 0.65 -22.86
CA LEU A 200 2.25 -0.38 -23.59
C LEU A 200 2.67 -1.80 -23.20
N VAL A 201 3.96 -2.05 -23.00
CA VAL A 201 4.49 -3.33 -22.50
C VAL A 201 4.19 -3.52 -21.00
N LEU A 202 4.16 -2.44 -20.23
CA LEU A 202 3.83 -2.48 -18.80
C LEU A 202 2.35 -2.81 -18.54
N LEU A 203 1.44 -2.35 -19.39
CA LEU A 203 -0.02 -2.56 -19.28
C LEU A 203 -0.43 -4.03 -19.14
N PRO A 204 -0.03 -4.97 -20.01
CA PRO A 204 -0.40 -6.38 -19.87
C PRO A 204 0.18 -7.02 -18.60
N ILE A 205 1.39 -6.60 -18.18
CA ILE A 205 1.99 -7.04 -16.92
C ILE A 205 1.16 -6.55 -15.73
N GLY A 206 0.79 -5.27 -15.73
CA GLY A 206 -0.07 -4.67 -14.71
C GLY A 206 -1.44 -5.35 -14.65
N ALA A 207 -2.08 -5.60 -15.79
CA ALA A 207 -3.35 -6.31 -15.87
C ALA A 207 -3.26 -7.74 -15.32
N LEU A 208 -2.17 -8.46 -15.63
CA LEU A 208 -1.90 -9.79 -15.09
C LEU A 208 -1.72 -9.74 -13.57
N LEU A 209 -0.97 -8.77 -13.05
CA LEU A 209 -0.79 -8.56 -11.61
C LEU A 209 -2.12 -8.29 -10.92
N VAL A 210 -2.94 -7.35 -11.42
CA VAL A 210 -4.27 -7.04 -10.85
C VAL A 210 -5.15 -8.29 -10.80
N ARG A 211 -5.16 -9.11 -11.86
CA ARG A 211 -5.90 -10.37 -11.89
C ARG A 211 -5.39 -11.36 -10.84
N LEU A 212 -4.08 -11.46 -10.64
CA LEU A 212 -3.47 -12.30 -9.62
C LEU A 212 -3.80 -11.80 -8.21
N LEU A 213 -3.75 -10.49 -7.97
CA LEU A 213 -4.18 -9.85 -6.72
C LEU A 213 -5.65 -10.20 -6.37
N GLY A 214 -6.56 -10.15 -7.36
CA GLY A 214 -7.94 -10.59 -7.19
C GLY A 214 -8.06 -12.08 -6.81
N ARG A 215 -7.23 -12.95 -7.41
CA ARG A 215 -7.16 -14.38 -7.03
C ARG A 215 -6.61 -14.56 -5.62
N VAL A 216 -5.56 -13.84 -5.23
CA VAL A 216 -5.00 -13.86 -3.87
C VAL A 216 -6.09 -13.50 -2.86
N ARG A 217 -6.88 -12.45 -3.11
CA ARG A 217 -8.01 -12.06 -2.26
C ARG A 217 -9.02 -13.19 -2.08
N LYS A 218 -9.47 -13.82 -3.18
CA LYS A 218 -10.41 -14.95 -3.14
C LYS A 218 -9.84 -16.17 -2.39
N ARG A 219 -8.55 -16.50 -2.60
CA ARG A 219 -7.88 -17.61 -1.91
C ARG A 219 -7.63 -17.33 -0.44
N SER A 220 -7.31 -16.09 -0.07
CA SER A 220 -7.15 -15.64 1.31
C SER A 220 -8.46 -15.76 2.09
N ARG A 221 -9.59 -15.32 1.50
CA ARG A 221 -10.91 -15.54 2.10
C ARG A 221 -11.18 -17.03 2.33
N LYS A 222 -10.87 -17.89 1.34
CA LYS A 222 -11.09 -19.33 1.48
C LYS A 222 -10.19 -19.97 2.55
N ALA A 223 -8.94 -19.53 2.68
CA ALA A 223 -8.03 -19.97 3.74
C ALA A 223 -8.56 -19.58 5.13
N ARG A 224 -9.05 -18.34 5.28
CA ARG A 224 -9.70 -17.86 6.51
C ARG A 224 -10.94 -18.68 6.87
N GLU A 225 -11.80 -19.00 5.90
CA GLU A 225 -12.96 -19.89 6.12
C GLU A 225 -12.53 -21.29 6.63
N ARG A 226 -11.47 -21.88 6.07
CA ARG A 226 -10.97 -23.20 6.53
C ARG A 226 -10.28 -23.14 7.89
N MET A 227 -9.64 -22.01 8.20
CA MET A 227 -9.07 -21.79 9.53
C MET A 227 -10.18 -21.76 10.59
N ALA A 228 -11.28 -21.07 10.32
CA ALA A 228 -12.43 -21.05 11.21
C ALA A 228 -13.05 -22.46 11.41
N GLU A 229 -13.17 -23.26 10.34
CA GLU A 229 -13.61 -24.67 10.43
C GLU A 229 -12.67 -25.51 11.31
N ASN A 230 -11.35 -25.34 11.15
CA ASN A 230 -10.35 -26.05 11.94
C ASN A 230 -10.40 -25.66 13.42
N VAL A 231 -10.45 -24.36 13.73
CA VAL A 231 -10.59 -23.85 15.10
C VAL A 231 -11.91 -24.30 15.74
N GLY A 232 -13.02 -24.26 15.00
CA GLY A 232 -14.32 -24.74 15.50
C GLY A 232 -14.32 -26.24 15.82
N THR A 233 -13.58 -27.06 15.07
CA THR A 233 -13.40 -28.49 15.38
C THR A 233 -12.60 -28.68 16.67
N LEU A 234 -11.56 -27.87 16.88
CA LEU A 234 -10.77 -27.89 18.10
C LEU A 234 -11.60 -27.46 19.33
N GLU A 235 -12.43 -26.43 19.18
CA GLU A 235 -13.34 -25.95 20.23
C GLU A 235 -14.35 -27.04 20.64
N GLN A 236 -14.88 -27.79 19.68
CA GLN A 236 -15.77 -28.94 19.95
C GLN A 236 -15.05 -30.06 20.70
N ILE A 237 -13.79 -30.37 20.35
CA ILE A 237 -12.99 -31.37 21.05
C ILE A 237 -12.69 -30.91 22.48
N ALA A 238 -12.29 -29.65 22.67
CA ALA A 238 -11.96 -29.09 23.97
C ALA A 238 -13.17 -29.06 24.91
N SER A 239 -14.32 -28.60 24.40
CA SER A 239 -15.58 -28.55 25.18
C SER A 239 -16.15 -29.95 25.49
N GLY A 240 -16.00 -30.89 24.56
CA GLY A 240 -16.49 -32.27 24.68
C GLY A 240 -15.51 -33.27 25.30
N ILE A 241 -14.36 -32.84 25.80
CA ILE A 241 -13.23 -33.75 26.13
C ILE A 241 -13.60 -34.86 27.12
N ARG A 242 -14.45 -34.57 28.11
CA ARG A 242 -14.92 -35.57 29.08
C ARG A 242 -15.75 -36.68 28.42
N VAL A 243 -16.64 -36.33 27.51
CA VAL A 243 -17.47 -37.28 26.76
C VAL A 243 -16.61 -38.10 25.79
N ILE A 244 -15.66 -37.46 25.11
CA ILE A 244 -14.74 -38.15 24.20
C ILE A 244 -13.91 -39.20 24.95
N LYS A 245 -13.45 -38.87 26.16
CA LYS A 245 -12.71 -39.80 27.02
C LYS A 245 -13.59 -40.93 27.55
N SER A 246 -14.80 -40.64 28.02
CA SER A 246 -15.71 -41.68 28.52
C SER A 246 -16.19 -42.64 27.42
N MET A 247 -16.29 -42.17 26.18
CA MET A 247 -16.74 -42.95 25.04
C MET A 247 -15.61 -43.60 24.23
N GLY A 248 -14.35 -43.43 24.63
CA GLY A 248 -13.19 -43.99 23.91
C GLY A 248 -13.00 -43.46 22.48
N SER A 249 -13.70 -42.40 22.08
CA SER A 249 -13.76 -41.93 20.68
C SER A 249 -12.59 -41.01 20.28
N SER A 250 -11.46 -41.10 20.98
CA SER A 250 -10.32 -40.18 20.79
C SER A 250 -9.72 -40.26 19.38
N GLU A 251 -9.64 -41.46 18.78
CA GLU A 251 -9.12 -41.62 17.41
C GLU A 251 -10.07 -41.06 16.36
N ALA A 252 -11.39 -41.26 16.52
CA ALA A 252 -12.39 -40.72 15.61
C ALA A 252 -12.34 -39.18 15.57
N GLU A 253 -12.22 -38.55 16.74
CA GLU A 253 -12.09 -37.09 16.86
C GLU A 253 -10.76 -36.57 16.32
N ARG A 254 -9.66 -37.30 16.54
CA ARG A 254 -8.37 -37.00 15.91
C ARG A 254 -8.46 -37.06 14.39
N ALA A 255 -9.11 -38.07 13.82
CA ALA A 255 -9.30 -38.20 12.38
C ALA A 255 -10.16 -37.06 11.82
N ARG A 256 -11.20 -36.64 12.54
CA ARG A 256 -12.03 -35.47 12.19
C ARG A 256 -11.19 -34.18 12.14
N TYR A 257 -10.38 -33.95 13.17
CA TYR A 257 -9.46 -32.81 13.20
C TYR A 257 -8.42 -32.87 12.07
N ASP A 258 -7.82 -34.04 11.80
CA ASP A 258 -6.86 -34.20 10.70
C ASP A 258 -7.51 -33.88 9.34
N GLY A 259 -8.77 -34.27 9.13
CA GLY A 259 -9.56 -33.89 7.95
C GLY A 259 -9.72 -32.37 7.80
N ALA A 260 -10.08 -31.67 8.88
CA ALA A 260 -10.16 -30.21 8.89
C ALA A 260 -8.79 -29.55 8.66
N ASN A 261 -7.74 -30.07 9.29
CA ASN A 261 -6.37 -29.58 9.16
C ASN A 261 -5.82 -29.76 7.73
N ARG A 262 -6.08 -30.89 7.09
CA ARG A 262 -5.74 -31.13 5.68
C ARG A 262 -6.46 -30.18 4.73
N LYS A 263 -7.73 -29.84 4.99
CA LYS A 263 -8.47 -28.84 4.21
C LYS A 263 -7.84 -27.45 4.35
N LEU A 264 -7.44 -27.06 5.56
CA LEU A 264 -6.71 -25.83 5.83
C LEU A 264 -5.37 -25.79 5.11
N PHE A 265 -4.57 -26.85 5.22
CA PHE A 265 -3.31 -26.99 4.49
C PHE A 265 -3.50 -26.81 2.97
N LYS A 266 -4.48 -27.51 2.38
CA LYS A 266 -4.78 -27.39 0.94
C LYS A 266 -5.21 -25.96 0.55
N ALA A 267 -5.92 -25.25 1.42
CA ALA A 267 -6.31 -23.86 1.16
C ALA A 267 -5.11 -22.90 1.27
N ASN A 268 -4.28 -23.06 2.29
CA ASN A 268 -3.05 -22.30 2.49
C ASN A 268 -2.06 -22.54 1.34
N MET A 269 -1.88 -23.78 0.88
CA MET A 269 -1.00 -24.09 -0.24
C MET A 269 -1.50 -23.48 -1.55
N LYS A 270 -2.82 -23.46 -1.79
CA LYS A 270 -3.41 -22.74 -2.95
C LYS A 270 -3.18 -21.22 -2.85
N LEU A 271 -3.27 -20.64 -1.66
CA LEU A 271 -2.96 -19.23 -1.43
C LEU A 271 -1.46 -18.96 -1.66
N ALA A 272 -0.58 -19.77 -1.08
CA ALA A 272 0.87 -19.68 -1.22
C ALA A 272 1.29 -19.78 -2.69
N ARG A 273 0.74 -20.74 -3.45
CA ARG A 273 1.00 -20.88 -4.88
C ARG A 273 0.55 -19.66 -5.67
N THR A 274 -0.59 -19.05 -5.31
CA THR A 274 -1.08 -17.84 -5.98
C THR A 274 -0.21 -16.62 -5.63
N ARG A 275 0.23 -16.49 -4.37
CA ARG A 275 1.19 -15.44 -3.94
C ARG A 275 2.54 -15.63 -4.63
N GLY A 276 3.04 -16.85 -4.70
CA GLY A 276 4.27 -17.21 -5.42
C GLY A 276 4.17 -16.93 -6.93
N GLN A 277 3.01 -17.11 -7.55
CA GLN A 277 2.78 -16.69 -8.94
C GLN A 277 2.86 -15.16 -9.09
N SER A 278 2.24 -14.39 -8.20
CA SER A 278 2.34 -12.92 -8.22
C SER A 278 3.79 -12.45 -8.06
N ASP A 279 4.52 -13.07 -7.13
CA ASP A 279 5.91 -12.74 -6.87
C ASP A 279 6.82 -13.12 -8.06
N ALA A 280 6.64 -14.33 -8.61
CA ALA A 280 7.33 -14.78 -9.82
C ALA A 280 7.03 -13.88 -11.02
N VAL A 281 5.79 -13.45 -11.22
CA VAL A 281 5.44 -12.49 -12.29
C VAL A 281 6.11 -11.14 -12.03
N THR A 282 6.17 -10.66 -10.79
CA THR A 282 6.84 -9.39 -10.47
C THR A 282 8.34 -9.46 -10.70
N HIS A 283 8.97 -10.56 -10.29
CA HIS A 283 10.39 -10.84 -10.52
C HIS A 283 10.69 -10.99 -12.02
N GLY A 284 9.92 -11.82 -12.73
CA GLY A 284 10.05 -12.03 -14.16
C GLY A 284 9.77 -10.76 -14.97
N ALA A 285 8.78 -9.96 -14.57
CA ALA A 285 8.51 -8.66 -15.16
C ALA A 285 9.72 -7.72 -15.04
N THR A 286 10.46 -7.76 -13.93
CA THR A 286 11.65 -6.93 -13.77
C THR A 286 12.69 -7.25 -14.85
N PHE A 287 12.98 -8.53 -15.07
CA PHE A 287 13.91 -8.97 -16.13
C PHE A 287 13.35 -8.79 -17.54
N ALA A 288 12.06 -9.04 -17.76
CA ALA A 288 11.41 -8.86 -19.05
C ALA A 288 11.33 -7.37 -19.45
N LEU A 289 11.11 -6.48 -18.47
CA LEU A 289 11.13 -5.04 -18.68
C LEU A 289 12.56 -4.56 -18.94
N LEU A 290 13.55 -5.06 -18.20
CA LEU A 290 14.95 -4.72 -18.45
C LEU A 290 15.44 -5.22 -19.81
N GLY A 291 15.20 -6.49 -20.14
CA GLY A 291 15.59 -7.08 -21.43
C GLY A 291 14.77 -6.52 -22.60
N GLY A 292 13.46 -6.33 -22.41
CA GLY A 292 12.58 -5.74 -23.40
C GLY A 292 12.90 -4.27 -23.68
N SER A 293 13.21 -3.50 -22.63
CA SER A 293 13.74 -2.15 -22.81
C SER A 293 15.05 -2.21 -23.58
N LEU A 294 16.05 -3.01 -23.18
CA LEU A 294 17.31 -3.20 -23.92
C LEU A 294 17.10 -3.62 -25.39
N ALA A 295 16.12 -4.45 -25.71
CA ALA A 295 15.82 -4.86 -27.09
C ALA A 295 15.21 -3.71 -27.91
N LEU A 296 14.23 -2.98 -27.34
CA LEU A 296 13.65 -1.78 -27.96
C LEU A 296 14.71 -0.70 -28.17
N ILE A 297 15.62 -0.60 -27.21
CA ILE A 297 16.79 0.26 -27.18
C ILE A 297 17.76 -0.09 -28.32
N ALA A 298 18.11 -1.36 -28.50
CA ALA A 298 18.96 -1.81 -29.60
C ALA A 298 18.32 -1.51 -30.97
N LEU A 299 16.99 -1.66 -31.07
CA LEU A 299 16.21 -1.26 -32.25
C LEU A 299 16.22 0.25 -32.49
N ALA A 300 16.05 1.04 -31.44
CA ALA A 300 16.05 2.50 -31.52
C ALA A 300 17.42 3.05 -31.91
N LEU A 301 18.51 2.48 -31.38
CA LEU A 301 19.88 2.81 -31.77
C LEU A 301 20.16 2.46 -33.24
N LYS A 302 19.67 1.29 -33.70
CA LYS A 302 19.83 0.85 -35.09
C LYS A 302 19.16 1.81 -36.09
N HIS A 303 18.09 2.48 -35.69
CA HIS A 303 17.31 3.38 -36.55
C HIS A 303 17.49 4.87 -36.19
N GLU A 304 18.45 5.21 -35.34
CA GLU A 304 18.72 6.58 -34.86
C GLU A 304 17.51 7.29 -34.23
N TYR A 305 16.55 6.53 -33.69
CA TYR A 305 15.33 7.08 -33.06
C TYR A 305 15.54 7.58 -31.62
N ALA A 306 16.62 7.17 -30.96
CA ALA A 306 16.90 7.55 -29.57
C ALA A 306 18.40 7.53 -29.26
N ASP A 307 18.82 8.42 -28.37
CA ASP A 307 20.19 8.49 -27.89
C ASP A 307 20.50 7.49 -26.78
N THR A 308 21.77 7.06 -26.71
CA THR A 308 22.31 6.18 -25.66
C THR A 308 22.10 6.72 -24.24
N ASN A 309 22.03 8.04 -24.10
CA ASN A 309 21.71 8.70 -22.84
C ASN A 309 20.27 8.44 -22.39
N THR A 310 19.29 8.84 -23.21
CA THR A 310 17.85 8.64 -22.96
C THR A 310 17.59 7.21 -22.53
N LEU A 311 18.18 6.29 -23.27
CA LEU A 311 18.16 4.85 -23.08
C LEU A 311 18.64 4.40 -21.69
N MET A 312 19.77 4.91 -21.20
CA MET A 312 20.28 4.62 -19.85
C MET A 312 19.39 5.23 -18.75
N SER A 313 18.84 6.42 -18.97
CA SER A 313 17.89 7.08 -18.06
C SER A 313 16.59 6.31 -17.90
N PHE A 314 16.09 5.73 -18.99
CA PHE A 314 14.93 4.85 -18.97
C PHE A 314 15.23 3.56 -18.19
N LEU A 315 16.41 2.95 -18.35
CA LEU A 315 16.82 1.77 -17.55
C LEU A 315 16.82 2.05 -16.04
N VAL A 316 17.36 3.21 -15.63
CA VAL A 316 17.33 3.63 -14.22
C VAL A 316 15.91 3.94 -13.75
N GLY A 317 15.12 4.62 -14.58
CA GLY A 317 13.70 4.89 -14.35
C GLY A 317 12.89 3.62 -14.13
N PHE A 318 13.16 2.54 -14.88
CA PHE A 318 12.49 1.24 -14.70
C PHE A 318 12.75 0.62 -13.34
N GLY A 319 14.02 0.58 -12.93
CA GLY A 319 14.37 0.04 -11.61
C GLY A 319 13.59 0.76 -10.50
N ARG A 320 13.40 2.08 -10.64
CA ARG A 320 12.59 2.87 -9.71
C ARG A 320 11.09 2.56 -9.81
N ILE A 321 10.49 2.48 -11.00
CA ILE A 321 9.08 2.10 -11.17
C ILE A 321 8.80 0.73 -10.54
N VAL A 322 9.66 -0.26 -10.78
CA VAL A 322 9.53 -1.60 -10.19
C VAL A 322 9.58 -1.54 -8.66
N SER A 323 10.49 -0.74 -8.10
CA SER A 323 10.58 -0.51 -6.65
C SER A 323 9.30 0.11 -6.08
N LEU A 324 8.74 1.12 -6.76
CA LEU A 324 7.47 1.75 -6.38
C LEU A 324 6.30 0.76 -6.42
N LEU A 325 6.19 -0.03 -7.49
CA LEU A 325 5.17 -1.06 -7.63
C LEU A 325 5.26 -2.13 -6.53
N ARG A 326 6.47 -2.59 -6.21
CA ARG A 326 6.71 -3.56 -5.14
C ARG A 326 6.30 -2.98 -3.78
N THR A 327 6.67 -1.74 -3.50
CA THR A 327 6.33 -1.07 -2.24
C THR A 327 4.83 -0.82 -2.13
N GLY A 328 4.16 -0.43 -3.22
CA GLY A 328 2.71 -0.30 -3.28
C GLY A 328 1.97 -1.63 -3.08
N THR A 329 2.47 -2.71 -3.68
CA THR A 329 1.90 -4.07 -3.52
C THR A 329 2.01 -4.57 -2.08
N LYS A 330 3.15 -4.30 -1.41
CA LYS A 330 3.33 -4.59 0.02
C LYS A 330 2.31 -3.81 0.87
N ALA A 331 2.19 -2.50 0.65
CA ALA A 331 1.21 -1.66 1.35
C ALA A 331 -0.23 -2.17 1.17
N TYR A 332 -0.61 -2.55 -0.05
CA TYR A 332 -1.93 -3.13 -0.34
C TYR A 332 -2.15 -4.44 0.43
N THR A 333 -1.14 -5.30 0.51
CA THR A 333 -1.23 -6.58 1.24
C THR A 333 -1.39 -6.35 2.74
N GLU A 334 -0.61 -5.43 3.33
CA GLU A 334 -0.73 -5.06 4.75
C GLU A 334 -2.12 -4.50 5.08
N ILE A 335 -2.69 -3.66 4.21
CA ILE A 335 -4.06 -3.14 4.36
C ILE A 335 -5.09 -4.28 4.34
N GLN A 336 -4.95 -5.23 3.42
CA GLN A 336 -5.86 -6.37 3.31
C GLN A 336 -5.79 -7.32 4.52
N GLU A 337 -4.60 -7.46 5.13
CA GLU A 337 -4.40 -8.28 6.34
C GLU A 337 -5.00 -7.62 7.58
N THR A 338 -5.02 -6.28 7.64
CA THR A 338 -5.55 -5.50 8.76
C THR A 338 -7.04 -5.14 8.62
N MET A 339 -7.64 -5.27 7.43
CA MET A 339 -9.05 -4.93 7.17
C MET A 339 -10.06 -5.58 8.13
N PRO A 340 -9.99 -6.89 8.46
CA PRO A 340 -10.98 -7.52 9.33
C PRO A 340 -10.99 -6.95 10.76
N ALA A 341 -9.87 -6.39 11.22
CA ALA A 341 -9.80 -5.73 12.52
C ALA A 341 -10.55 -4.39 12.50
N ALA A 342 -10.42 -3.63 11.41
CA ALA A 342 -11.20 -2.40 11.22
C ALA A 342 -12.71 -2.69 11.14
N GLU A 343 -13.12 -3.76 10.45
CA GLU A 343 -14.53 -4.19 10.41
C GLU A 343 -15.09 -4.47 11.82
N ARG A 344 -14.34 -5.20 12.66
CA ARG A 344 -14.77 -5.50 14.04
C ARG A 344 -14.83 -4.28 14.95
N ALA A 345 -13.89 -3.35 14.80
CA ALA A 345 -13.87 -2.12 15.57
C ALA A 345 -15.03 -1.19 15.17
N PHE A 346 -15.26 -1.01 13.85
CA PHE A 346 -16.39 -0.21 13.36
C PHE A 346 -17.74 -0.87 13.67
N ALA A 347 -17.84 -2.19 13.69
CA ALA A 347 -19.06 -2.88 14.11
C ALA A 347 -19.49 -2.55 15.55
N VAL A 348 -18.55 -2.18 16.43
CA VAL A 348 -18.87 -1.68 17.79
C VAL A 348 -19.21 -0.19 17.74
N LEU A 349 -18.40 0.63 17.08
CA LEU A 349 -18.59 2.08 16.99
C LEU A 349 -19.89 2.49 16.29
N ASP A 350 -20.35 1.70 15.32
CA ASP A 350 -21.54 1.97 14.52
C ASP A 350 -22.81 1.40 15.13
N ARG A 351 -22.71 0.70 16.28
CA ARG A 351 -23.89 0.19 16.95
C ARG A 351 -24.67 1.37 17.52
N PRO A 352 -25.96 1.54 17.19
CA PRO A 352 -26.76 2.58 17.83
C PRO A 352 -26.90 2.25 19.32
N SER A 353 -26.71 3.24 20.20
CA SER A 353 -27.08 3.08 21.61
C SER A 353 -28.61 3.11 21.73
N ALA A 354 -29.21 2.13 22.39
CA ALA A 354 -30.64 2.18 22.71
C ALA A 354 -30.96 3.20 23.83
N LEU A 355 -29.92 3.73 24.49
CA LEU A 355 -30.02 4.76 25.52
C LEU A 355 -29.76 6.13 24.88
N SER A 356 -30.84 6.81 24.48
CA SER A 356 -30.80 8.25 24.16
C SER A 356 -31.42 9.01 25.33
N ASP A 357 -30.71 10.01 25.84
CA ASP A 357 -31.29 10.97 26.76
C ASP A 357 -32.47 11.68 26.08
N LYS A 358 -33.53 11.93 26.85
CA LYS A 358 -34.64 12.78 26.38
C LYS A 358 -34.12 14.20 26.16
N THR A 359 -34.66 14.90 25.16
CA THR A 359 -34.38 16.31 24.92
C THR A 359 -34.67 17.12 26.19
N GLY A 360 -33.64 17.74 26.76
CA GLY A 360 -33.72 18.50 28.02
C GLY A 360 -33.35 17.73 29.29
N ALA A 361 -32.79 16.51 29.18
CA ALA A 361 -32.28 15.79 30.35
C ALA A 361 -31.12 16.57 31.01
N ILE A 362 -31.19 16.70 32.33
CA ILE A 362 -30.18 17.39 33.15
C ILE A 362 -29.05 16.39 33.38
N ALA A 363 -27.79 16.84 33.22
CA ALA A 363 -26.63 15.99 33.48
C ALA A 363 -26.63 15.52 34.94
N CYS A 364 -26.44 14.22 35.16
CA CYS A 364 -26.24 13.69 36.50
C CYS A 364 -24.93 14.29 37.07
N PRO A 365 -24.93 14.77 38.33
CA PRO A 365 -23.82 15.53 38.92
C PRO A 365 -22.50 14.75 39.05
#